data_AF-A0A5M3YQI4-F1
#
_entry.id   AF-A0A5M3YQI4-F1
#
_cell.length_a   1.000
_cell.length_b   1.000
_cell.length_c   1.000
_cell.angle_alpha   90.00
_cell.angle_beta   90.00
_cell.angle_gamma   90.00
#
_symmetry.space_group_name_H-M   'P 1'
#
loop_
_entity.id
_entity.type
_entity.pdbx_description
1 polymer ?
#
loop_
_entity_poly.entity_id
_entity_poly.type
_entity_poly.pdbx_seq_one_letter_code
_entity_poly.pdbx_strand_id
1 'polypeptide(L)'
;MEQQRPIYDIDPFRSSVKNKDTQLNVYVSDKHFKIDVFEDELKSSPAILKEYLRQVSRQEPDFIPDEDKEGFYEDTLEEILPPMDMSRRYTLQDCLFAEELHYRVKAEENELVPVFLGKPDGKVNHLIGAQLTPSNIDYSMFPFYSPRDVHVAIDEKATSLPAVPRQVFLPG
;
A
#
# COMPACT_ATOMS: atom_id res chain seq x y z
N MET A 1 -16.01 -16.79 -15.71
CA MET A 1 -15.37 -17.00 -14.39
C MET A 1 -15.15 -15.61 -13.84
N GLU A 2 -15.85 -15.23 -12.77
CA GLU A 2 -15.62 -13.93 -12.14
C GLU A 2 -14.25 -13.99 -11.47
N GLN A 3 -13.28 -13.21 -11.96
CA GLN A 3 -12.02 -12.98 -11.25
C GLN A 3 -12.40 -12.40 -9.88
N GLN A 4 -12.16 -13.18 -8.82
CA GLN A 4 -12.26 -12.67 -7.46
C GLN A 4 -11.24 -11.54 -7.35
N ARG A 5 -11.71 -10.32 -7.11
CA ARG A 5 -10.82 -9.18 -6.90
C ARG A 5 -9.99 -9.46 -5.65
N PRO A 6 -8.67 -9.19 -5.67
CA PRO A 6 -7.82 -9.41 -4.50
C PRO A 6 -8.39 -8.65 -3.29
N ILE A 7 -8.19 -9.21 -2.09
CA ILE A 7 -8.74 -8.66 -0.83
C ILE A 7 -8.00 -7.38 -0.39
N TYR A 8 -7.10 -6.88 -1.24
CA TYR A 8 -6.15 -5.84 -0.93
C TYR A 8 -5.96 -4.89 -2.12
N ASP A 9 -5.53 -3.66 -1.84
CA ASP A 9 -5.07 -2.67 -2.81
C ASP A 9 -3.56 -2.49 -2.64
N ILE A 10 -2.80 -2.39 -3.73
CA ILE A 10 -1.34 -2.22 -3.69
C ILE A 10 -0.99 -0.84 -4.24
N ASP A 11 -0.30 -0.03 -3.42
CA ASP A 11 0.25 1.26 -3.87
C ASP A 11 1.33 1.04 -4.93
N PRO A 12 1.67 2.04 -5.78
CA PRO A 12 2.78 1.91 -6.72
C PRO A 12 4.04 1.45 -6.01
N PHE A 13 4.55 0.32 -6.47
CA PHE A 13 5.76 -0.29 -5.95
C PHE A 13 6.94 0.67 -6.13
N ARG A 14 7.78 0.76 -5.10
CA ARG A 14 8.98 1.60 -5.13
C ARG A 14 10.21 0.73 -4.88
N SER A 15 11.18 0.84 -5.78
CA SER A 15 12.49 0.21 -5.66
C SER A 15 13.60 1.25 -5.56
N SER A 16 14.64 0.93 -4.79
CA SER A 16 15.85 1.71 -4.71
C SER A 16 16.76 1.42 -5.91
N VAL A 17 17.13 2.46 -6.65
CA VAL A 17 18.08 2.35 -7.77
C VAL A 17 19.48 1.93 -7.29
N LYS A 18 19.81 2.13 -6.00
CA LYS A 18 21.15 1.87 -5.45
C LYS A 18 21.40 0.42 -5.07
N ASN A 19 20.41 -0.25 -4.49
CA ASN A 19 20.57 -1.57 -3.87
C ASN A 19 19.37 -2.49 -4.09
N LYS A 20 18.46 -2.13 -5.00
CA LYS A 20 17.28 -2.91 -5.38
C LYS A 20 16.34 -3.24 -4.22
N ASP A 21 16.55 -2.72 -3.02
CA ASP A 21 15.62 -2.81 -1.90
C ASP A 21 14.29 -2.19 -2.27
N THR A 22 13.20 -2.81 -1.82
CA THR A 22 11.86 -2.37 -2.16
C THR A 22 11.00 -2.20 -0.93
N GLN A 23 9.99 -1.38 -1.11
CA GLN A 23 8.92 -1.23 -0.15
C GLN A 23 7.59 -1.47 -0.86
N LEU A 24 6.85 -2.44 -0.34
CA LEU A 24 5.50 -2.73 -0.77
C LEU A 24 4.53 -2.11 0.25
N ASN A 25 3.61 -1.30 -0.23
CA ASN A 25 2.52 -0.75 0.58
C ASN A 25 1.23 -1.44 0.15
N VAL A 26 0.67 -2.26 1.03
CA VAL A 26 -0.54 -3.03 0.80
C VAL A 26 -1.63 -2.52 1.74
N TYR A 27 -2.79 -2.18 1.20
CA TYR A 27 -3.95 -1.73 1.96
C TYR A 27 -4.97 -2.86 2.01
N VAL A 28 -5.44 -3.18 3.21
CA VAL A 28 -6.38 -4.27 3.46
C VAL A 28 -7.40 -3.80 4.45
N SER A 29 -8.68 -3.84 4.10
CA SER A 29 -9.73 -3.18 4.88
C SER A 29 -9.32 -1.72 5.17
N ASP A 30 -9.05 -1.38 6.43
CA ASP A 30 -8.66 -0.07 6.95
C ASP A 30 -7.24 -0.05 7.53
N LYS A 31 -6.42 -1.03 7.13
CA LYS A 31 -5.05 -1.19 7.57
C LYS A 31 -4.09 -1.01 6.41
N HIS A 32 -2.94 -0.45 6.73
CA HIS A 32 -1.82 -0.27 5.82
C HIS A 32 -0.68 -1.18 6.26
N PHE A 33 -0.30 -2.11 5.41
CA PHE A 33 0.84 -2.98 5.60
C PHE A 33 2.00 -2.39 4.82
N LYS A 34 3.02 -1.97 5.56
CA LYS A 34 4.29 -1.53 5.01
C LYS A 34 5.26 -2.69 5.10
N ILE A 35 5.70 -3.20 3.96
CA ILE A 35 6.54 -4.39 3.87
C ILE A 35 7.85 -4.00 3.21
N ASP A 36 8.93 -4.01 3.98
CA ASP A 36 10.27 -3.80 3.45
C ASP A 36 10.89 -5.13 3.00
N VAL A 37 11.43 -5.15 1.79
CA VAL A 37 12.16 -6.30 1.23
C VAL A 37 13.57 -5.84 0.89
N PHE A 38 14.55 -6.42 1.59
CA PHE A 38 15.96 -6.12 1.40
C PHE A 38 16.62 -7.25 0.63
N GLU A 39 17.43 -6.91 -0.38
CA GLU A 39 18.16 -7.93 -1.16
C GLU A 39 19.00 -8.83 -0.24
N ASP A 40 19.63 -8.23 0.77
CA ASP A 40 20.47 -8.91 1.76
C ASP A 40 19.72 -9.99 2.54
N GLU A 41 18.44 -9.77 2.85
CA GLU A 41 17.60 -10.69 3.63
C GLU A 41 17.08 -11.86 2.79
N LEU A 42 17.30 -11.82 1.47
CA LEU A 42 16.93 -12.89 0.53
C LEU A 42 18.12 -13.76 0.12
N LYS A 43 19.36 -13.38 0.47
CA LYS A 43 20.59 -14.09 0.07
C LYS A 43 20.66 -15.54 0.53
N SER A 44 19.95 -15.90 1.58
CA SER A 44 19.80 -17.27 2.09
C SER A 44 19.03 -18.19 1.13
N SER A 45 18.19 -17.64 0.23
CA SER A 45 17.51 -18.40 -0.83
C SER A 45 17.83 -17.83 -2.22
N PRO A 46 18.74 -18.48 -2.98
CA PRO A 46 19.06 -18.08 -4.34
C PRO A 46 17.86 -18.09 -5.30
N ALA A 47 16.88 -18.98 -5.10
CA ALA A 47 15.69 -19.06 -5.94
C ALA A 47 14.76 -17.87 -5.71
N ILE A 48 14.48 -17.53 -4.45
CA ILE A 48 13.69 -16.36 -4.08
C ILE A 48 14.39 -15.08 -4.54
N LEU A 49 15.70 -14.95 -4.27
CA LEU A 49 16.47 -13.78 -4.68
C LEU A 49 16.42 -13.56 -6.19
N LYS A 50 16.55 -14.62 -6.99
CA LYS A 50 16.49 -14.54 -8.45
C LYS A 50 15.11 -14.08 -8.93
N GLU A 51 14.04 -14.60 -8.34
CA GLU A 51 12.67 -14.20 -8.69
C GLU A 51 12.41 -12.74 -8.28
N TYR A 52 12.82 -12.35 -7.08
CA TYR A 52 12.74 -10.97 -6.59
C TYR A 52 13.44 -9.98 -7.53
N LEU A 53 14.71 -10.21 -7.86
CA LEU A 53 15.47 -9.34 -8.76
C LEU A 53 14.84 -9.28 -10.16
N ARG A 54 14.30 -10.41 -10.65
CA ARG A 54 13.54 -10.43 -11.90
C ARG A 54 12.36 -9.47 -11.81
N GLN A 55 11.54 -9.54 -10.76
CA GLN A 55 10.39 -8.64 -10.60
C GLN A 55 10.79 -7.18 -10.47
N VAL A 56 11.84 -6.87 -9.70
CA VAL A 56 12.35 -5.49 -9.58
C VAL A 56 12.78 -4.95 -10.94
N SER A 57 13.47 -5.75 -11.76
CA SER A 57 13.84 -5.33 -13.12
C SER A 57 12.64 -5.07 -14.03
N ARG A 58 11.49 -5.72 -13.80
CA ARG A 58 10.27 -5.48 -14.60
C ARG A 58 9.68 -4.09 -14.43
N GLN A 59 10.09 -3.40 -13.38
CA GLN A 59 9.57 -2.08 -13.03
C GLN A 59 10.50 -0.94 -13.40
N GLU A 60 11.66 -1.26 -13.98
CA GLU A 60 12.52 -0.24 -14.54
C GLU A 60 11.87 0.34 -15.80
N PRO A 61 12.01 1.66 -16.04
CA PRO A 61 11.36 2.33 -17.17
C PRO A 61 11.79 1.77 -18.53
N ASP A 62 12.94 1.09 -18.59
CA ASP A 62 13.50 0.49 -19.79
C ASP A 62 13.10 -0.99 -19.97
N PHE A 63 12.25 -1.54 -19.08
CA PHE A 63 11.82 -2.93 -19.16
C PHE A 63 10.84 -3.14 -20.32
N ILE A 64 11.16 -4.11 -21.18
CA ILE A 64 10.29 -4.59 -22.25
C ILE A 64 9.81 -6.00 -21.85
N PRO A 65 8.50 -6.22 -21.65
CA PRO A 65 7.99 -7.53 -21.25
C PRO A 65 8.16 -8.55 -22.38
N ASP A 66 8.76 -9.71 -22.06
CA ASP A 66 8.59 -10.92 -22.86
C ASP A 66 7.16 -11.46 -22.63
N GLU A 67 6.45 -11.83 -23.69
CA GLU A 67 4.98 -11.94 -23.78
C GLU A 67 4.23 -12.86 -22.77
N ASP A 68 4.87 -13.58 -21.85
CA ASP A 68 4.25 -14.80 -21.28
C ASP A 68 4.31 -15.01 -19.74
N LYS A 69 4.43 -14.00 -18.86
CA LYS A 69 4.47 -14.27 -17.40
C LYS A 69 3.72 -13.31 -16.47
N GLU A 70 2.52 -13.75 -16.08
CA GLU A 70 1.69 -13.26 -14.96
C GLU A 70 2.45 -13.18 -13.62
N GLY A 71 2.00 -12.25 -12.77
CA GLY A 71 2.70 -11.73 -11.60
C GLY A 71 2.67 -12.65 -10.37
N PHE A 72 3.77 -12.68 -9.63
CA PHE A 72 4.02 -13.55 -8.46
C PHE A 72 3.37 -13.06 -7.15
N TYR A 73 2.79 -11.86 -7.14
CA TYR A 73 2.37 -11.20 -5.89
C TYR A 73 0.91 -11.50 -5.48
N GLU A 74 0.14 -12.27 -6.26
CA GLU A 74 -1.23 -12.61 -5.90
C GLU A 74 -1.31 -13.74 -4.86
N ASP A 75 -0.49 -14.79 -4.99
CA ASP A 75 -0.63 -16.01 -4.17
C ASP A 75 -0.15 -15.89 -2.71
N THR A 76 0.66 -14.88 -2.36
CA THR A 76 1.26 -14.77 -1.00
C THR A 76 0.45 -13.93 -0.01
N LEU A 77 -0.61 -13.24 -0.47
CA LEU A 77 -1.36 -12.28 0.36
C LEU A 77 -2.77 -12.77 0.75
N GLU A 78 -3.28 -13.85 0.14
CA GLU A 78 -4.67 -14.29 0.36
C GLU A 78 -4.96 -14.87 1.75
N GLU A 79 -3.99 -15.46 2.44
CA GLU A 79 -4.26 -16.22 3.68
C GLU A 79 -4.28 -15.39 4.99
N ILE A 80 -3.91 -14.11 4.97
CA ILE A 80 -3.60 -13.36 6.21
C ILE A 80 -4.63 -12.27 6.55
N LEU A 81 -5.64 -12.05 5.70
CA LEU A 81 -6.31 -10.75 5.65
C LEU A 81 -7.79 -10.77 6.09
N PRO A 82 -8.16 -10.02 7.14
CA PRO A 82 -9.55 -9.93 7.58
C PRO A 82 -10.40 -9.12 6.57
N PRO A 83 -11.67 -9.50 6.35
CA PRO A 83 -12.55 -8.82 5.42
C PRO A 83 -12.92 -7.41 5.91
N MET A 84 -13.15 -6.51 4.95
CA MET A 84 -13.60 -5.14 5.20
C MET A 84 -15.02 -5.09 5.76
N ASP A 85 -15.25 -4.24 6.77
CA ASP A 85 -16.56 -4.05 7.37
C ASP A 85 -17.43 -3.11 6.53
N MET A 86 -18.20 -3.69 5.61
CA MET A 86 -19.11 -2.94 4.72
C MET A 86 -20.28 -2.26 5.46
N SER A 87 -20.48 -2.55 6.75
CA SER A 87 -21.50 -1.85 7.57
C SER A 87 -20.99 -0.52 8.11
N ARG A 88 -19.67 -0.30 8.12
CA ARG A 88 -19.03 0.93 8.56
C ARG A 88 -19.01 1.95 7.43
N ARG A 89 -19.26 3.22 7.78
CA ARG A 89 -18.97 4.36 6.91
C ARG A 89 -17.52 4.77 7.10
N TYR A 90 -16.74 4.65 6.04
CA TYR A 90 -15.34 5.04 6.03
C TYR A 90 -15.18 6.49 5.57
N THR A 91 -14.14 7.11 6.12
CA THR A 91 -13.82 8.53 5.97
C THR A 91 -12.45 8.70 5.36
N LEU A 92 -12.14 9.91 4.91
CA LEU A 92 -10.83 10.24 4.39
C LEU A 92 -9.74 10.06 5.47
N GLN A 93 -10.12 10.19 6.75
CA GLN A 93 -9.25 9.86 7.88
C GLN A 93 -8.82 8.39 7.86
N ASP A 94 -9.72 7.47 7.53
CA ASP A 94 -9.45 6.03 7.53
C ASP A 94 -8.51 5.61 6.40
N CYS A 95 -8.53 6.33 5.27
CA CYS A 95 -7.56 6.15 4.19
C CYS A 95 -6.21 6.79 4.51
N LEU A 96 -6.20 8.07 4.90
CA LEU A 96 -4.94 8.84 5.07
C LEU A 96 -4.18 8.49 6.35
N PHE A 97 -4.85 7.95 7.35
CA PHE A 97 -4.28 7.63 8.66
C PHE A 97 -4.66 6.22 9.11
N ALA A 98 -4.73 5.30 8.14
CA ALA A 98 -4.88 3.87 8.39
C ALA A 98 -3.87 3.39 9.43
N GLU A 99 -4.26 2.38 10.21
CA GLU A 99 -3.33 1.73 11.12
C GLU A 99 -2.20 1.07 10.31
N GLU A 100 -0.97 1.57 10.47
CA GLU A 100 0.21 1.03 9.80
C GLU A 100 0.78 -0.16 10.59
N LEU A 101 0.98 -1.29 9.90
CA LEU A 101 1.66 -2.47 10.39
C LEU A 101 2.95 -2.65 9.58
N HIS A 102 4.10 -2.56 10.25
CA HIS A 102 5.40 -2.62 9.59
C HIS A 102 5.98 -4.03 9.67
N TYR A 103 6.28 -4.60 8.52
CA TYR A 103 6.94 -5.89 8.36
C TYR A 103 8.23 -5.75 7.56
N ARG A 104 9.15 -6.68 7.81
CA ARG A 104 10.26 -6.99 6.92
C ARG A 104 10.12 -8.43 6.47
N VAL A 105 10.42 -8.73 5.22
CA VAL A 105 10.43 -10.11 4.74
C VAL A 105 11.86 -10.64 4.69
N LYS A 106 12.02 -11.90 5.09
CA LYS A 106 13.29 -12.64 5.02
C LYS A 106 13.08 -13.96 4.28
N ALA A 107 14.13 -14.50 3.69
CA ALA A 107 14.09 -15.85 3.16
C ALA A 107 14.58 -16.86 4.22
N GLU A 108 13.74 -17.83 4.56
CA GLU A 108 14.10 -18.98 5.41
C GLU A 108 13.70 -20.26 4.68
N GLU A 109 14.62 -21.22 4.56
CA GLU A 109 14.34 -22.54 3.96
C GLU A 109 13.60 -22.50 2.60
N ASN A 110 13.85 -21.47 1.79
CA ASN A 110 13.22 -21.23 0.49
C ASN A 110 11.75 -20.75 0.55
N GLU A 111 11.34 -20.20 1.69
CA GLU A 111 10.06 -19.51 1.90
C GLU A 111 10.29 -18.05 2.32
N LEU A 112 9.33 -17.18 1.99
CA LEU A 112 9.30 -15.79 2.42
C LEU A 112 8.61 -15.71 3.78
N VAL A 113 9.36 -15.36 4.82
CA VAL A 113 8.85 -15.24 6.19
C VAL A 113 8.69 -13.76 6.55
N PRO A 114 7.47 -13.29 6.86
CA PRO A 114 7.25 -11.93 7.36
C PRO A 114 7.68 -11.81 8.82
N VAL A 115 8.50 -10.81 9.12
CA VAL A 115 8.95 -10.44 10.46
C VAL A 115 8.28 -9.13 10.86
N PHE A 116 7.42 -9.18 11.86
CA PHE A 116 6.73 -8.00 12.38
C PHE A 116 7.72 -7.08 13.12
N LEU A 117 7.85 -5.85 12.66
CA LEU A 117 8.73 -4.83 13.25
C LEU A 117 8.01 -3.95 14.28
N GLY A 118 6.67 -3.96 14.26
CA GLY A 118 5.85 -3.18 15.18
C GLY A 118 4.85 -2.29 14.46
N LYS A 119 4.17 -1.49 15.28
CA LYS A 119 3.37 -0.36 14.81
C LYS A 119 4.26 0.87 14.97
N PRO A 120 4.54 1.65 13.91
CA PRO A 120 5.32 2.86 14.09
C PRO A 120 4.60 3.79 15.08
N ASP A 121 5.35 4.37 16.01
CA ASP A 121 4.83 5.27 17.07
C ASP A 121 4.18 6.55 16.56
N GLY A 122 4.15 6.75 15.24
CA GLY A 122 3.74 8.00 14.61
C GLY A 122 2.70 7.80 13.53
N LYS A 123 1.57 8.51 13.71
CA LYS A 123 0.69 9.01 12.64
C LYS A 123 1.40 9.97 11.67
N VAL A 124 2.66 9.72 11.32
CA VAL A 124 3.60 10.78 10.92
C VAL A 124 3.92 10.81 9.43
N ASN A 125 3.63 9.76 8.64
CA ASN A 125 4.19 9.70 7.28
C ASN A 125 3.21 9.73 6.10
N HIS A 126 1.92 10.03 6.33
CA HIS A 126 0.99 10.37 5.24
C HIS A 126 0.61 11.86 5.27
N LEU A 127 1.57 12.75 5.57
CA LEU A 127 1.39 14.19 5.33
C LEU A 127 1.40 14.45 3.81
N ILE A 128 0.29 14.13 3.16
CA ILE A 128 -0.06 14.65 1.84
C ILE A 128 -0.59 16.06 2.07
N GLY A 129 0.30 17.04 1.95
CA GLY A 129 -0.05 18.44 2.02
C GLY A 129 1.13 19.31 1.63
N ALA A 130 0.88 20.33 0.82
CA ALA A 130 1.87 21.37 0.61
C ALA A 130 1.79 22.35 1.79
N GLN A 131 2.91 22.54 2.49
CA GLN A 131 3.03 23.69 3.38
C GLN A 131 3.05 24.93 2.50
N LEU A 132 1.90 25.59 2.38
CA LEU A 132 1.83 26.87 1.69
C LEU A 132 2.64 27.88 2.48
N THR A 133 3.47 28.66 1.80
CA THR A 133 4.10 29.82 2.42
C THR A 133 3.03 30.75 2.95
N PRO A 134 3.27 31.44 4.09
CA PRO A 134 2.34 32.45 4.58
C PRO A 134 2.09 33.46 3.47
N SER A 135 0.89 33.44 2.90
CA SER A 135 0.47 34.32 1.82
C SER A 135 -0.73 35.11 2.32
N ASN A 136 -0.91 36.34 1.84
CA ASN A 136 -2.06 37.19 2.17
C ASN A 136 -3.36 36.70 1.49
N ILE A 137 -3.47 35.40 1.21
CA ILE A 137 -4.66 34.80 0.63
C ILE A 137 -5.69 34.68 1.74
N ASP A 138 -6.83 35.34 1.56
CA ASP A 138 -7.97 35.20 2.45
C ASP A 138 -8.66 33.86 2.18
N TYR A 139 -8.39 32.89 3.06
CA TYR A 139 -9.01 31.56 2.99
C TYR A 139 -10.39 31.50 3.64
N SER A 140 -10.94 32.60 4.18
CA SER A 140 -12.23 32.60 4.87
C SER A 140 -13.42 32.23 3.97
N MET A 141 -13.25 32.37 2.65
CA MET A 141 -14.26 31.97 1.65
C MET A 141 -14.26 30.46 1.37
N PHE A 142 -13.25 29.70 1.81
CA PHE A 142 -13.17 28.27 1.59
C PHE A 142 -13.65 27.50 2.83
N PRO A 143 -14.59 26.55 2.68
CA PRO A 143 -14.98 25.69 3.78
C PRO A 143 -13.83 24.76 4.17
N PHE A 144 -13.59 24.65 5.47
CA PHE A 144 -12.62 23.71 6.05
C PHE A 144 -13.35 22.46 6.49
N TYR A 145 -12.87 21.29 6.05
CA TYR A 145 -13.41 20.00 6.45
C TYR A 145 -12.35 19.20 7.19
N SER A 146 -12.74 18.54 8.29
CA SER A 146 -11.89 17.52 8.89
C SER A 146 -11.87 16.28 7.99
N PRO A 147 -10.75 15.56 7.84
CA PRO A 147 -10.74 14.26 7.14
C PRO A 147 -11.75 13.26 7.71
N ARG A 148 -12.16 13.42 8.97
CA ARG A 148 -13.20 12.60 9.62
C ARG A 148 -14.61 12.89 9.13
N ASP A 149 -14.84 14.07 8.56
CA ASP A 149 -16.16 14.49 8.09
C ASP A 149 -16.35 14.19 6.60
N VAL A 150 -15.26 13.91 5.89
CA VAL A 150 -15.23 13.60 4.46
C VAL A 150 -15.38 12.10 4.26
N HIS A 151 -16.44 11.67 3.57
CA HIS A 151 -16.71 10.26 3.33
C HIS A 151 -16.03 9.77 2.06
N VAL A 152 -15.54 8.55 2.06
CA VAL A 152 -14.90 7.94 0.88
C VAL A 152 -15.93 7.11 0.12
N ALA A 153 -15.91 7.22 -1.21
CA ALA A 153 -16.72 6.35 -2.06
C ALA A 153 -16.13 4.94 -2.07
N ILE A 154 -16.92 3.96 -1.64
CA ILE A 154 -16.54 2.54 -1.63
C ILE A 154 -17.44 1.81 -2.62
N ASP A 155 -16.84 1.08 -3.56
CA ASP A 155 -17.56 0.16 -4.45
C ASP A 155 -18.19 -0.96 -3.60
N GLU A 156 -19.43 -1.36 -3.89
CA GLU A 156 -20.09 -2.49 -3.19
C GLU A 156 -19.28 -3.80 -3.30
N LYS A 157 -18.41 -3.89 -4.31
CA LYS A 157 -17.48 -5.01 -4.54
C LYS A 157 -16.06 -4.74 -4.01
N ALA A 158 -15.83 -3.64 -3.29
CA ALA A 158 -14.53 -3.34 -2.71
C ALA A 158 -14.24 -4.28 -1.54
N THR A 159 -13.01 -4.72 -1.46
CA THR A 159 -12.48 -5.60 -0.41
C THR A 159 -11.51 -4.87 0.53
N SER A 160 -11.10 -3.66 0.16
CA SER A 160 -10.18 -2.78 0.89
C SER A 160 -10.49 -1.31 0.61
N LEU A 161 -10.02 -0.42 1.49
CA LEU A 161 -10.02 1.01 1.22
C LEU A 161 -9.00 1.35 0.14
N PRO A 162 -9.30 2.32 -0.73
CA PRO A 162 -8.34 2.77 -1.74
C PRO A 162 -7.12 3.39 -1.07
N ALA A 163 -5.93 3.00 -1.53
CA ALA A 163 -4.66 3.62 -1.15
C ALA A 163 -4.69 5.14 -1.41
N VAL A 164 -5.26 5.52 -2.55
CA VAL A 164 -5.45 6.92 -2.96
C VAL A 164 -6.92 7.12 -3.34
N PRO A 165 -7.76 7.67 -2.44
CA PRO A 165 -9.17 7.91 -2.74
C PRO A 165 -9.31 8.94 -3.86
N ARG A 166 -9.85 8.52 -5.01
CA ARG A 166 -10.08 9.38 -6.18
C ARG A 166 -11.38 10.16 -6.12
N GLN A 167 -12.31 9.73 -5.28
CA GLN A 167 -13.62 10.35 -5.12
C GLN A 167 -14.02 10.36 -3.63
N VAL A 168 -14.47 11.52 -3.17
CA VAL A 168 -14.91 11.75 -1.79
C VAL A 168 -16.21 12.55 -1.77
N PHE A 169 -16.97 12.43 -0.68
CA PHE A 169 -18.20 13.16 -0.44
C PHE A 169 -18.00 14.12 0.75
N LEU A 170 -18.32 15.38 0.53
CA LEU A 170 -18.28 16.41 1.56
C LEU A 170 -19.61 16.43 2.34
N PRO A 171 -19.59 16.75 3.64
CA PRO A 171 -20.81 16.95 4.42
C PRO A 171 -21.56 18.19 3.90
N GLY A 172 -22.89 18.11 3.82
CA GLY A 172 -23.80 19.17 3.38
C GLY A 172 -25.03 19.25 4.26
#